data_AF-A0A7J6SD35-F1
#
_entry.id   AF-A0A7J6SD35-F1
#
_cell.length_a   1.000
_cell.length_b   1.000
_cell.length_c   1.000
_cell.angle_alpha   90.00
_cell.angle_beta   90.00
_cell.angle_gamma   90.00
#
_symmetry.space_group_name_H-M   'P 1'
#
loop_
_entity.id
_entity.type
_entity.pdbx_description
1 polymer ?
#
loop_
_entity_poly.entity_id
_entity_poly.type
_entity_poly.pdbx_seq_one_letter_code
_entity_poly.pdbx_strand_id
1 'polypeptide(L)'
;NEVMSIEEDYGPDAELEVYRDGLVKYRDEQQMIAAIEPRKEIGLFRLDAEAFQKTLKPNPVKCLEKLQRYIPEMAMDRIHRLLGELKEANEKLGTLPSNVEEFVHFTTYLGKLAGTDGKDAAASSGSPDGAREEGDDTRVGDGEGEAVISLQAMESRQEDVGDIMDLVKEFNIKTSTKQRTSFMELSQALGSLRNQIEFSQGNTEANINRFIKELGQEIPVMLDCVTKGFDKLRDHKLSDESLASSKEGRQEVLETLEHIDQHVAATIVDAQRINDYQEALKIEVTPFEKVDELKVLCGSVARLWKSLEEWEQTSEQWLQWRFGLVDVDKISKEVAVYQKVAMQSTKQLETNAVAAKFTAKVTAFKNTLPV
;
A
#
# COMPACT_ATOMS: atom_id res chain seq x y z
N ASN A 1 25.54 11.25 -51.42
CA ASN A 1 24.84 10.12 -50.78
C ASN A 1 24.73 10.43 -49.30
N GLU A 2 23.67 11.13 -48.91
CA GLU A 2 23.26 11.12 -47.50
C GLU A 2 22.90 9.69 -47.12
N VAL A 3 23.39 9.27 -45.95
CA VAL A 3 23.09 7.97 -45.37
C VAL A 3 21.96 8.21 -44.39
N MET A 4 20.74 7.77 -44.72
CA MET A 4 19.60 7.87 -43.80
C MET A 4 19.92 7.16 -42.47
N SER A 5 19.67 7.89 -41.38
CA SER A 5 19.84 7.45 -40.01
C SER A 5 18.46 7.26 -39.38
N ILE A 6 18.11 6.01 -39.07
CA ILE A 6 16.78 5.69 -38.51
C ILE A 6 16.58 6.40 -37.16
N GLU A 7 17.63 6.54 -36.35
CA GLU A 7 17.55 7.16 -35.03
C GLU A 7 17.34 8.68 -35.10
N GLU A 8 17.90 9.35 -36.11
CA GLU A 8 17.81 10.81 -36.27
C GLU A 8 16.58 11.22 -37.09
N ASP A 9 16.24 10.47 -38.14
CA ASP A 9 15.19 10.83 -39.09
C ASP A 9 13.83 10.19 -38.77
N TYR A 10 13.83 9.04 -38.05
CA TYR A 10 12.67 8.17 -37.87
C TYR A 10 12.63 7.53 -36.46
N GLY A 11 13.16 8.24 -35.46
CA GLY A 11 13.29 7.75 -34.09
C GLY A 11 11.95 7.31 -33.46
N PRO A 12 11.98 6.57 -32.34
CA PRO A 12 10.80 5.88 -31.80
C PRO A 12 9.63 6.78 -31.38
N ASP A 13 9.86 8.09 -31.23
CA ASP A 13 8.88 9.09 -30.85
C ASP A 13 8.39 9.94 -32.04
N ALA A 14 8.82 9.64 -33.26
CA ALA A 14 8.38 10.35 -34.45
C ALA A 14 6.88 10.12 -34.72
N GLU A 15 6.21 11.15 -35.25
CA GLU A 15 4.82 11.06 -35.68
C GLU A 15 4.67 10.05 -36.83
N LEU A 16 3.54 9.36 -36.88
CA LEU A 16 3.26 8.36 -37.92
C LEU A 16 3.42 8.93 -39.35
N GLU A 17 3.05 10.20 -39.53
CA GLU A 17 3.15 10.90 -40.81
C GLU A 17 4.59 11.02 -41.31
N VAL A 18 5.58 11.11 -40.43
CA VAL A 18 7.01 11.15 -40.82
C VAL A 18 7.40 9.84 -41.50
N TYR A 19 6.97 8.70 -40.96
CA TYR A 19 7.21 7.38 -41.57
C TYR A 19 6.49 7.25 -42.90
N ARG A 20 5.23 7.70 -42.98
CA ARG A 20 4.44 7.72 -44.21
C ARG A 20 5.14 8.52 -45.31
N ASP A 21 5.56 9.75 -45.00
CA ASP A 21 6.28 10.63 -45.93
C ASP A 21 7.59 10.01 -46.39
N GLY A 22 8.35 9.38 -45.47
CA GLY A 22 9.55 8.63 -45.80
C GLY A 22 9.30 7.49 -46.80
N LEU A 23 8.28 6.67 -46.54
CA LEU A 23 7.91 5.56 -47.42
C LEU A 23 7.47 6.04 -48.80
N VAL A 24 6.67 7.13 -48.88
CA VAL A 24 6.27 7.75 -50.15
C VAL A 24 7.50 8.28 -50.89
N LYS A 25 8.34 9.07 -50.22
CA LYS A 25 9.55 9.67 -50.81
C LYS A 25 10.46 8.63 -51.45
N TYR A 26 10.86 7.60 -50.70
CA TYR A 26 11.80 6.60 -51.24
C TYR A 26 11.16 5.69 -52.30
N ARG A 27 9.85 5.44 -52.22
CA ARG A 27 9.12 4.72 -53.28
C ARG A 27 9.08 5.54 -54.57
N ASP A 28 8.79 6.83 -54.47
CA ASP A 28 8.70 7.72 -55.62
C ASP A 28 10.09 7.94 -56.24
N GLU A 29 11.14 8.09 -55.43
CA GLU A 29 12.54 8.11 -55.90
C GLU A 29 12.92 6.83 -56.64
N GLN A 30 12.52 5.65 -56.15
CA GLN A 30 12.73 4.38 -56.86
C GLN A 30 12.04 4.36 -58.22
N GLN A 31 10.78 4.82 -58.29
CA GLN A 31 10.03 4.91 -59.54
C GLN A 31 10.67 5.89 -60.52
N MET A 32 11.08 7.08 -60.04
CA MET A 32 11.76 8.08 -60.86
C MET A 32 13.07 7.54 -61.43
N ILE A 33 13.93 6.92 -60.60
CA ILE A 33 15.21 6.36 -61.06
C ILE A 33 15.00 5.18 -62.01
N ALA A 34 13.94 4.38 -61.80
CA ALA A 34 13.57 3.29 -62.71
C ALA A 34 13.06 3.80 -64.07
N ALA A 35 12.42 4.97 -64.11
CA ALA A 35 11.91 5.59 -65.33
C ALA A 35 13.00 6.28 -66.17
N ILE A 36 14.20 6.51 -65.63
CA ILE A 36 15.32 7.07 -66.41
C ILE A 36 15.69 6.09 -67.53
N GLU A 37 15.79 6.58 -68.76
CA GLU A 37 16.33 5.80 -69.88
C GLU A 37 17.85 5.66 -69.74
N PRO A 38 18.43 4.45 -69.80
CA PRO A 38 19.86 4.26 -69.61
C PRO A 38 20.70 4.91 -70.71
N ARG A 39 20.15 5.05 -71.92
CA ARG A 39 20.76 5.77 -73.03
C ARG A 39 19.71 6.60 -73.72
N LYS A 40 19.95 7.90 -73.84
CA LYS A 40 19.03 8.84 -74.49
C LYS A 40 19.75 9.63 -75.57
N GLU A 41 19.19 9.62 -76.77
CA GLU A 41 19.70 10.44 -77.88
C GLU A 41 19.21 11.89 -77.71
N ILE A 42 20.15 12.83 -77.71
CA ILE A 42 19.91 14.27 -77.60
C ILE A 42 20.57 14.94 -78.80
N GLY A 43 19.86 14.99 -79.92
CA GLY A 43 20.36 15.54 -81.18
C GLY A 43 21.55 14.75 -81.72
N LEU A 44 22.74 15.35 -81.69
CA LEU A 44 24.00 14.73 -82.14
C LEU A 44 24.73 13.95 -81.04
N PHE A 45 24.28 14.04 -79.79
CA PHE A 45 24.93 13.43 -78.62
C PHE A 45 24.10 12.29 -78.05
N ARG A 46 24.76 11.24 -77.58
CA ARG A 46 24.15 10.17 -76.79
C ARG A 46 24.51 10.35 -75.32
N LEU A 47 23.51 10.56 -74.48
CA LEU A 47 23.68 10.57 -73.03
C LEU A 47 23.67 9.13 -72.50
N ASP A 48 24.73 8.72 -71.83
CA ASP A 48 24.80 7.45 -71.09
C ASP A 48 24.54 7.70 -69.61
N ALA A 49 23.36 7.30 -69.14
CA ALA A 49 22.95 7.37 -67.75
C ALA A 49 23.09 6.02 -67.02
N GLU A 50 23.67 5.00 -67.65
CA GLU A 50 23.76 3.65 -67.11
C GLU A 50 24.59 3.60 -65.82
N ALA A 51 25.76 4.26 -65.81
CA ALA A 51 26.61 4.36 -64.63
C ALA A 51 25.95 5.18 -63.50
N PHE A 52 25.24 6.26 -63.86
CA PHE A 52 24.50 7.11 -62.91
C PHE A 52 23.36 6.34 -62.23
N GLN A 53 22.55 5.61 -63.02
CA GLN A 53 21.50 4.74 -62.48
C GLN A 53 22.07 3.65 -61.56
N LYS A 54 23.14 2.97 -61.97
CA LYS A 54 23.77 1.91 -61.15
C LYS A 54 24.27 2.45 -59.82
N THR A 55 24.68 3.72 -59.77
CA THR A 55 25.19 4.37 -58.56
C THR A 55 24.05 4.84 -57.64
N LEU A 56 22.95 5.37 -58.19
CA LEU A 56 21.84 5.92 -57.41
C LEU A 56 20.79 4.89 -56.98
N LYS A 57 20.44 3.92 -57.83
CA LYS A 57 19.45 2.85 -57.52
C LYS A 57 19.61 2.22 -56.14
N PRO A 58 20.81 1.82 -55.67
CA PRO A 58 20.92 1.09 -54.41
C PRO A 58 20.59 1.93 -53.17
N ASN A 59 20.65 3.27 -53.21
CA ASN A 59 20.43 4.08 -51.99
C ASN A 59 18.94 4.14 -51.59
N PRO A 60 17.99 4.54 -52.45
CA PRO A 60 16.56 4.56 -52.11
C PRO A 60 16.00 3.16 -51.83
N VAL A 61 16.56 2.12 -52.47
CA VAL A 61 16.22 0.72 -52.17
C VAL A 61 16.61 0.35 -50.74
N LYS A 62 17.86 0.61 -50.36
CA LYS A 62 18.32 0.35 -48.98
C LYS A 62 17.54 1.17 -47.95
N CYS A 63 17.21 2.42 -48.26
CA CYS A 63 16.44 3.27 -47.35
C CYS A 63 15.02 2.75 -47.14
N LEU A 64 14.34 2.36 -48.23
CA LEU A 64 13.01 1.77 -48.15
C LEU A 64 13.04 0.42 -47.40
N GLU A 65 13.99 -0.46 -47.69
CA GLU A 65 14.14 -1.75 -46.98
C GLU A 65 14.38 -1.56 -45.48
N LYS A 66 15.20 -0.58 -45.10
CA LYS A 66 15.43 -0.20 -43.70
C LYS A 66 14.14 0.22 -43.01
N LEU A 67 13.36 1.12 -43.61
CA LEU A 67 12.07 1.57 -43.06
C LEU A 67 11.05 0.43 -42.97
N GLN A 68 10.95 -0.38 -44.04
CA GLN A 68 10.06 -1.54 -44.07
C GLN A 68 10.41 -2.60 -43.03
N ARG A 69 11.66 -2.67 -42.60
CA ARG A 69 12.09 -3.52 -41.49
C ARG A 69 11.82 -2.89 -40.13
N TYR A 70 12.12 -1.60 -39.98
CA TYR A 70 12.03 -0.90 -38.71
C TYR A 70 10.60 -0.72 -38.22
N ILE A 71 9.66 -0.32 -39.10
CA ILE A 71 8.27 -0.04 -38.70
C ILE A 71 7.61 -1.26 -38.01
N PRO A 72 7.70 -2.50 -38.55
CA PRO A 72 7.18 -3.68 -37.87
C PRO A 72 7.94 -4.09 -36.60
N GLU A 73 9.24 -3.79 -36.49
CA GLU A 73 10.04 -4.03 -35.28
C GLU A 73 9.58 -3.08 -34.16
N MET A 74 9.46 -1.78 -34.45
CA MET A 74 8.94 -0.77 -33.54
C MET A 74 7.51 -1.10 -33.07
N ALA A 75 6.62 -1.51 -33.98
CA ALA A 75 5.27 -1.92 -33.64
C ALA A 75 5.27 -3.07 -32.62
N MET A 76 6.14 -4.07 -32.79
CA MET A 76 6.27 -5.18 -31.85
C MET A 76 6.77 -4.75 -30.48
N ASP A 77 7.74 -3.85 -30.42
CA ASP A 77 8.26 -3.35 -29.14
C ASP A 77 7.20 -2.53 -28.39
N ARG A 78 6.36 -1.77 -29.12
CA ARG A 78 5.20 -1.09 -28.53
C ARG A 78 4.14 -2.09 -28.05
N ILE A 79 3.82 -3.11 -28.86
CA ILE A 79 2.88 -4.19 -28.48
C ILE A 79 3.34 -4.90 -27.22
N HIS A 80 4.60 -5.37 -27.16
CA HIS A 80 5.09 -6.12 -26.01
C HIS A 80 5.08 -5.30 -24.71
N ARG A 81 5.46 -4.02 -24.78
CA ARG A 81 5.40 -3.11 -23.62
C ARG A 81 3.97 -2.98 -23.10
N LEU A 82 3.03 -2.61 -23.98
CA LEU A 82 1.64 -2.43 -23.58
C LEU A 82 0.99 -3.75 -23.10
N LEU A 83 1.32 -4.87 -23.74
CA LEU A 83 0.82 -6.19 -23.35
C LEU A 83 1.35 -6.62 -21.98
N GLY A 84 2.59 -6.26 -21.63
CA GLY A 84 3.14 -6.45 -20.29
C GLY A 84 2.34 -5.69 -19.23
N GLU A 85 2.13 -4.39 -19.45
CA GLU A 85 1.36 -3.53 -18.56
C GLU A 85 -0.11 -3.99 -18.41
N LEU A 86 -0.75 -4.39 -19.52
CA LEU A 86 -2.12 -4.92 -19.51
C LEU A 86 -2.22 -6.22 -18.70
N LYS A 87 -1.24 -7.13 -18.84
CA LYS A 87 -1.22 -8.38 -18.08
C LYS A 87 -1.06 -8.12 -16.59
N GLU A 88 -0.15 -7.24 -16.21
CA GLU A 88 0.06 -6.86 -14.81
C GLU A 88 -1.20 -6.23 -14.22
N ALA A 89 -1.86 -5.33 -14.96
CA ALA A 89 -3.11 -4.72 -14.53
C ALA A 89 -4.25 -5.75 -14.38
N ASN A 90 -4.33 -6.71 -15.30
CA ASN A 90 -5.35 -7.76 -15.27
C ASN A 90 -5.10 -8.76 -14.13
N GLU A 91 -3.83 -9.02 -13.78
CA GLU A 91 -3.46 -9.86 -12.63
C GLU A 91 -3.85 -9.17 -11.31
N LYS A 92 -3.50 -7.88 -11.16
CA LYS A 92 -3.87 -7.05 -9.99
C LYS A 92 -5.39 -6.94 -9.81
N LEU A 93 -6.16 -6.80 -10.89
CA LEU A 93 -7.64 -6.79 -10.81
C LEU A 93 -8.27 -8.19 -10.69
N GLY A 94 -7.53 -9.24 -11.06
CA GLY A 94 -7.97 -10.62 -10.93
C GLY A 94 -7.96 -11.12 -9.48
N THR A 95 -7.09 -10.56 -8.63
CA THR A 95 -7.06 -10.84 -7.20
C THR A 95 -8.20 -10.12 -6.49
N LEU A 96 -9.23 -10.85 -6.09
CA LEU A 96 -10.33 -10.31 -5.32
C LEU A 96 -9.86 -9.98 -3.88
N PRO A 97 -10.17 -8.77 -3.37
CA PRO A 97 -9.75 -8.38 -2.03
C PRO A 97 -10.46 -9.22 -0.97
N SER A 98 -9.68 -9.81 -0.07
CA SER A 98 -10.17 -10.69 0.98
C SER A 98 -10.57 -9.91 2.24
N ASN A 99 -9.84 -8.84 2.55
CA ASN A 99 -10.03 -7.96 3.70
C ASN A 99 -10.27 -6.49 3.25
N VAL A 100 -10.61 -5.62 4.21
CA VAL A 100 -10.96 -4.23 3.93
C VAL A 100 -9.74 -3.40 3.49
N GLU A 101 -8.55 -3.66 4.05
CA GLU A 101 -7.31 -2.97 3.64
C GLU A 101 -6.99 -3.23 2.16
N GLU A 102 -6.97 -4.50 1.76
CA GLU A 102 -6.86 -4.93 0.36
C GLU A 102 -7.96 -4.31 -0.50
N PHE A 103 -9.18 -4.20 0.03
CA PHE A 103 -10.30 -3.60 -0.70
C PHE A 103 -10.10 -2.09 -0.93
N VAL A 104 -9.55 -1.34 0.02
CA VAL A 104 -9.23 0.09 -0.15
C VAL A 104 -8.14 0.27 -1.21
N HIS A 105 -7.07 -0.53 -1.14
CA HIS A 105 -6.03 -0.50 -2.16
C HIS A 105 -6.58 -0.89 -3.54
N PHE A 106 -7.41 -1.93 -3.60
CA PHE A 106 -8.06 -2.38 -4.81
C PHE A 106 -8.98 -1.32 -5.41
N THR A 107 -9.83 -0.67 -4.61
CA THR A 107 -10.76 0.38 -5.08
C THR A 107 -10.03 1.65 -5.51
N THR A 108 -8.95 2.03 -4.81
CA THR A 108 -8.07 3.13 -5.23
C THR A 108 -7.40 2.81 -6.56
N TYR A 109 -6.88 1.59 -6.71
CA TYR A 109 -6.26 1.14 -7.96
C TYR A 109 -7.27 1.08 -9.12
N LEU A 110 -8.46 0.57 -8.87
CA LEU A 110 -9.59 0.54 -9.80
C LEU A 110 -9.98 1.95 -10.26
N GLY A 111 -10.04 2.91 -9.33
CA GLY A 111 -10.34 4.32 -9.62
C GLY A 111 -9.30 4.98 -10.52
N LYS A 112 -8.01 4.76 -10.21
CA LYS A 112 -6.89 5.22 -11.05
C LYS A 112 -6.92 4.60 -12.45
N LEU A 113 -7.14 3.29 -12.55
CA LEU A 113 -7.25 2.59 -13.83
C LEU A 113 -8.46 3.07 -14.65
N ALA A 114 -9.62 3.27 -14.03
CA ALA A 114 -10.82 3.72 -14.70
C ALA A 114 -10.79 5.22 -15.06
N GLY A 115 -9.84 5.99 -14.52
CA GLY A 115 -9.73 7.44 -14.73
C GLY A 115 -10.78 8.26 -13.96
N THR A 116 -11.38 7.70 -12.91
CA THR A 116 -12.45 8.36 -12.13
C THR A 116 -11.91 9.30 -11.04
N ASP A 117 -10.63 9.20 -10.69
CA ASP A 117 -9.97 10.06 -9.68
C ASP A 117 -9.92 11.55 -10.06
N GLY A 118 -10.31 11.91 -11.28
CA GLY A 118 -10.47 13.30 -11.71
C GLY A 118 -11.83 13.94 -11.44
N LYS A 119 -12.85 13.18 -11.01
CA LYS A 119 -14.23 13.70 -10.84
C LYS A 119 -14.75 13.77 -9.41
N ASP A 120 -14.28 12.91 -8.50
CA ASP A 120 -14.82 12.87 -7.14
C ASP A 120 -14.10 13.79 -6.14
N ALA A 121 -12.95 14.36 -6.51
CA ALA A 121 -12.28 15.40 -5.71
C ALA A 121 -13.00 16.78 -5.79
N ALA A 122 -13.88 16.99 -6.78
CA ALA A 122 -14.61 18.24 -6.96
C ALA A 122 -15.97 18.30 -6.23
N ALA A 123 -16.42 17.19 -5.63
CA ALA A 123 -17.71 17.13 -4.93
C ALA A 123 -17.61 17.33 -3.41
N SER A 124 -16.42 17.46 -2.83
CA SER A 124 -16.22 17.72 -1.39
C SER A 124 -15.70 19.11 -1.04
N SER A 125 -15.38 19.98 -2.01
CA SER A 125 -14.97 21.37 -1.71
C SER A 125 -16.18 22.31 -1.67
N GLY A 126 -17.00 22.16 -0.63
CA GLY A 126 -18.02 23.12 -0.22
C GLY A 126 -17.46 24.14 0.78
N SER A 127 -16.87 25.21 0.24
CA SER A 127 -16.52 26.51 0.82
C SER A 127 -15.64 26.65 2.09
N PRO A 128 -14.70 27.62 2.07
CA PRO A 128 -13.86 28.00 3.20
C PRO A 128 -14.52 29.08 4.06
N ASP A 129 -14.39 28.99 5.39
CA ASP A 129 -14.48 30.15 6.26
C ASP A 129 -13.35 30.13 7.30
N GLY A 130 -12.89 31.33 7.67
CA GLY A 130 -11.54 31.66 8.09
C GLY A 130 -10.97 30.96 9.34
N ALA A 131 -9.67 30.67 9.31
CA ALA A 131 -8.68 31.35 10.15
C ALA A 131 -7.25 30.95 9.76
N ARG A 132 -6.41 31.97 9.55
CA ARG A 132 -4.94 31.88 9.48
C ARG A 132 -4.39 31.36 10.80
N GLU A 133 -3.40 30.47 10.75
CA GLU A 133 -2.17 30.61 11.52
C GLU A 133 -1.01 29.94 10.78
N GLU A 134 0.07 30.70 10.62
CA GLU A 134 1.35 30.29 10.04
C GLU A 134 2.10 29.39 11.02
N GLY A 135 2.77 28.34 10.55
CA GLY A 135 3.74 27.64 11.39
C GLY A 135 4.14 26.25 10.92
N ASP A 136 5.31 26.22 10.30
CA ASP A 136 6.32 25.16 10.39
C ASP A 136 6.33 24.05 9.33
N ASP A 137 7.52 23.97 8.75
CA ASP A 137 7.99 23.20 7.62
C ASP A 137 8.51 21.87 8.15
N THR A 138 7.81 20.78 7.88
CA THR A 138 8.42 19.46 7.90
C THR A 138 7.75 18.56 6.86
N ARG A 139 8.15 18.77 5.60
CA ARG A 139 7.86 17.85 4.50
C ARG A 139 8.59 16.53 4.73
N VAL A 140 7.88 15.54 5.29
CA VAL A 140 8.32 14.14 5.37
C VAL A 140 7.56 13.31 4.35
N GLY A 141 8.31 12.62 3.51
CA GLY A 141 7.87 11.37 2.88
C GLY A 141 7.30 11.50 1.47
N ASP A 142 8.16 11.77 0.49
CA ASP A 142 7.93 11.36 -0.89
C ASP A 142 7.78 9.82 -0.93
N GLY A 143 6.54 9.35 -0.96
CA GLY A 143 6.19 8.03 -1.45
C GLY A 143 5.91 8.15 -2.94
N GLU A 144 6.89 7.80 -3.77
CA GLU A 144 6.71 7.61 -5.21
C GLU A 144 5.67 6.52 -5.43
N GLY A 145 4.39 6.90 -5.48
CA GLY A 145 3.33 6.04 -5.95
C GLY A 145 3.54 5.81 -7.43
N GLU A 146 3.84 4.56 -7.84
CA GLU A 146 3.85 4.15 -9.24
C GLU A 146 2.64 4.76 -9.96
N ALA A 147 2.90 5.56 -10.98
CA ALA A 147 1.85 6.20 -11.77
C ALA A 147 1.06 5.09 -12.49
N VAL A 148 -0.12 4.77 -11.95
CA VAL A 148 -1.04 3.81 -12.56
C VAL A 148 -1.52 4.39 -13.89
N ILE A 149 -1.22 3.70 -14.99
CA ILE A 149 -1.60 4.11 -16.34
C ILE A 149 -3.10 3.85 -16.51
N SER A 150 -3.86 4.87 -16.90
CA SER A 150 -5.31 4.73 -17.07
C SER A 150 -5.68 3.85 -18.26
N LEU A 151 -6.86 3.22 -18.22
CA LEU A 151 -7.43 2.46 -19.33
C LEU A 151 -7.51 3.30 -20.60
N GLN A 152 -7.89 4.58 -20.47
CA GLN A 152 -7.95 5.51 -21.60
C GLN A 152 -6.57 5.73 -22.25
N ALA A 153 -5.50 5.83 -21.45
CA ALA A 153 -4.14 5.93 -21.98
C ALA A 153 -3.68 4.64 -22.66
N MET A 154 -4.07 3.47 -22.12
CA MET A 154 -3.81 2.17 -22.74
C MET A 154 -4.59 1.98 -24.04
N GLU A 155 -5.85 2.42 -24.10
CA GLU A 155 -6.70 2.43 -25.30
C GLU A 155 -6.08 3.32 -26.40
N SER A 156 -5.66 4.54 -26.05
CA SER A 156 -4.97 5.45 -26.99
C SER A 156 -3.69 4.84 -27.56
N ARG A 157 -2.87 4.18 -26.73
CA ARG A 157 -1.65 3.51 -27.21
C ARG A 157 -1.95 2.29 -28.10
N GLN A 158 -3.08 1.61 -27.86
CA GLN A 158 -3.52 0.51 -28.73
C GLN A 158 -3.99 1.02 -30.09
N GLU A 159 -4.65 2.19 -30.13
CA GLU A 159 -5.01 2.91 -31.36
C GLU A 159 -3.76 3.31 -32.15
N ASP A 160 -2.75 3.91 -31.50
CA ASP A 160 -1.48 4.27 -32.14
C ASP A 160 -0.80 3.05 -32.80
N VAL A 161 -0.81 1.89 -32.13
CA VAL A 161 -0.28 0.64 -32.69
C VAL A 161 -1.15 0.15 -33.84
N GLY A 162 -2.48 0.33 -33.76
CA GLY A 162 -3.41 0.05 -34.84
C GLY A 162 -3.07 0.83 -36.10
N ASP A 163 -2.82 2.14 -35.97
CA ASP A 163 -2.46 3.02 -37.08
C ASP A 163 -1.13 2.60 -37.74
N ILE A 164 -0.14 2.19 -36.94
CA ILE A 164 1.12 1.64 -37.46
C ILE A 164 0.86 0.35 -38.25
N MET A 165 -0.02 -0.53 -37.74
CA MET A 165 -0.37 -1.78 -38.42
C MET A 165 -1.16 -1.55 -39.71
N ASP A 166 -1.93 -0.46 -39.79
CA ASP A 166 -2.61 -0.06 -41.01
C ASP A 166 -1.65 0.54 -42.04
N LEU A 167 -0.66 1.33 -41.62
CA LEU A 167 0.43 1.78 -42.49
C LEU A 167 1.21 0.59 -43.09
N VAL A 168 1.47 -0.43 -42.28
CA VAL A 168 2.11 -1.68 -42.71
C VAL A 168 1.30 -2.40 -43.79
N LYS A 169 -0.04 -2.43 -43.67
CA LYS A 169 -0.93 -3.00 -44.70
C LYS A 169 -0.95 -2.13 -45.96
N GLU A 170 -1.04 -0.82 -45.81
CA GLU A 170 -1.12 0.15 -46.91
C GLU A 170 0.11 0.05 -47.84
N PHE A 171 1.30 -0.03 -47.28
CA PHE A 171 2.55 -0.16 -48.03
C PHE A 171 2.93 -1.62 -48.34
N ASN A 172 2.05 -2.57 -48.05
CA ASN A 172 2.24 -4.01 -48.27
C ASN A 172 3.56 -4.53 -47.67
N ILE A 173 3.91 -4.04 -46.48
CA ILE A 173 5.12 -4.40 -45.77
C ILE A 173 4.98 -5.84 -45.26
N LYS A 174 5.99 -6.68 -45.52
CA LYS A 174 5.95 -8.10 -45.14
C LYS A 174 5.92 -8.23 -43.62
N THR A 175 4.84 -8.78 -43.09
CA THR A 175 4.70 -9.13 -41.66
C THR A 175 4.69 -10.62 -41.43
N SER A 176 5.32 -11.03 -40.33
CA SER A 176 5.29 -12.41 -39.84
C SER A 176 3.93 -12.76 -39.23
N THR A 177 3.62 -14.05 -39.13
CA THR A 177 2.45 -14.53 -38.38
C THR A 177 2.52 -14.12 -36.90
N LYS A 178 3.72 -14.15 -36.30
CA LYS A 178 3.96 -13.74 -34.91
C LYS A 178 3.51 -12.30 -34.63
N GLN A 179 3.83 -11.37 -35.54
CA GLN A 179 3.41 -9.97 -35.42
C GLN A 179 1.89 -9.81 -35.41
N ARG A 180 1.20 -10.52 -36.32
CA ARG A 180 -0.26 -10.49 -36.40
C ARG A 180 -0.93 -11.11 -35.18
N THR A 181 -0.39 -12.21 -34.65
CA THR A 181 -0.92 -12.83 -33.43
C THR A 181 -0.71 -11.96 -32.20
N SER A 182 0.46 -11.33 -32.03
CA SER A 182 0.73 -10.45 -30.89
C SER A 182 -0.17 -9.21 -30.86
N PHE A 183 -0.52 -8.63 -32.02
CA PHE A 183 -1.51 -7.56 -32.07
C PHE A 183 -2.92 -8.03 -31.67
N MET A 184 -3.33 -9.22 -32.13
CA MET A 184 -4.62 -9.78 -31.73
C MET A 184 -4.67 -10.09 -30.22
N GLU A 185 -3.58 -10.61 -29.66
CA GLU A 185 -3.42 -10.83 -28.21
C GLU A 185 -3.53 -9.53 -27.42
N LEU A 186 -2.93 -8.44 -27.92
CA LEU A 186 -3.02 -7.11 -27.32
C LEU A 186 -4.47 -6.63 -27.25
N SER A 187 -5.20 -6.69 -28.37
CA SER A 187 -6.62 -6.28 -28.40
C SER A 187 -7.49 -7.14 -27.47
N GLN A 188 -7.23 -8.45 -27.40
CA GLN A 188 -7.94 -9.34 -26.47
C GLN A 188 -7.62 -9.03 -25.01
N ALA A 189 -6.36 -8.76 -24.67
CA ALA A 189 -5.95 -8.41 -23.31
C ALA A 189 -6.61 -7.11 -22.84
N LEU A 190 -6.67 -6.09 -23.70
CA LEU A 190 -7.36 -4.82 -23.41
C LEU A 190 -8.86 -5.03 -23.18
N GLY A 191 -9.52 -5.82 -24.03
CA GLY A 191 -10.94 -6.18 -23.84
C GLY A 191 -11.19 -6.96 -22.55
N SER A 192 -10.28 -7.87 -22.18
CA SER A 192 -10.33 -8.57 -20.89
C SER A 192 -10.22 -7.60 -19.71
N LEU A 193 -9.26 -6.67 -19.76
CA LEU A 193 -9.07 -5.68 -18.69
C LEU A 193 -10.32 -4.80 -18.53
N ARG A 194 -10.90 -4.34 -19.64
CA ARG A 194 -12.14 -3.55 -19.64
C ARG A 194 -13.29 -4.29 -18.96
N ASN A 195 -13.51 -5.55 -19.33
CA ASN A 195 -14.55 -6.38 -18.71
C ASN A 195 -14.27 -6.62 -17.21
N GLN A 196 -13.00 -6.81 -16.84
CA GLN A 196 -12.60 -7.01 -15.45
C GLN A 196 -12.83 -5.74 -14.61
N ILE A 197 -12.56 -4.55 -15.17
CA ILE A 197 -12.86 -3.26 -14.52
C ILE A 197 -14.36 -3.13 -14.29
N GLU A 198 -15.18 -3.37 -15.31
CA GLU A 198 -16.66 -3.29 -15.20
C GLU A 198 -17.21 -4.27 -14.16
N PHE A 199 -16.74 -5.52 -14.19
CA PHE A 199 -17.12 -6.54 -13.21
C PHE A 199 -16.73 -6.13 -11.79
N SER A 200 -15.52 -5.60 -11.62
CA SER A 200 -15.00 -5.18 -10.31
C SER A 200 -15.74 -3.96 -9.76
N GLN A 201 -16.09 -2.99 -10.60
CA GLN A 201 -16.95 -1.86 -10.25
C GLN A 201 -18.33 -2.34 -9.80
N GLY A 202 -18.96 -3.24 -10.57
CA GLY A 202 -20.27 -3.80 -10.23
C GLY A 202 -20.28 -4.58 -8.90
N ASN A 203 -19.18 -5.24 -8.55
CA ASN A 203 -19.05 -5.98 -7.29
C ASN A 203 -18.59 -5.11 -6.10
N THR A 204 -18.19 -3.86 -6.32
CA THR A 204 -17.69 -2.98 -5.25
C THR A 204 -18.75 -2.78 -4.18
N GLU A 205 -20.00 -2.50 -4.55
CA GLU A 205 -21.11 -2.35 -3.60
C GLU A 205 -21.43 -3.65 -2.85
N ALA A 206 -21.37 -4.80 -3.55
CA ALA A 206 -21.58 -6.11 -2.92
C ALA A 206 -20.48 -6.41 -1.88
N ASN A 207 -19.23 -6.08 -2.18
CA ASN A 207 -18.10 -6.22 -1.26
C ASN A 207 -18.22 -5.30 -0.05
N ILE A 208 -18.61 -4.04 -0.24
CA ILE A 208 -18.90 -3.10 0.87
C ILE A 208 -19.96 -3.69 1.80
N ASN A 209 -21.09 -4.14 1.25
CA ASN A 209 -22.17 -4.74 2.04
C ASN A 209 -21.72 -6.02 2.78
N ARG A 210 -20.85 -6.83 2.16
CA ARG A 210 -20.24 -7.99 2.80
C ARG A 210 -19.39 -7.56 4.00
N PHE A 211 -18.49 -6.60 3.84
CA PHE A 211 -17.62 -6.13 4.92
C PHE A 211 -18.40 -5.47 6.06
N ILE A 212 -19.43 -4.67 5.74
CA ILE A 212 -20.33 -4.09 6.75
C ILE A 212 -20.99 -5.20 7.58
N LYS A 213 -21.45 -6.27 6.94
CA LYS A 213 -22.06 -7.42 7.62
C LYS A 213 -21.05 -8.18 8.49
N GLU A 214 -19.83 -8.36 7.99
CA GLU A 214 -18.74 -9.01 8.74
C GLU A 214 -18.38 -8.18 10.00
N LEU A 215 -18.17 -6.87 9.85
CA LEU A 215 -17.94 -5.95 10.98
C LEU A 215 -19.10 -5.98 11.99
N GLY A 216 -20.34 -5.98 11.51
CA GLY A 216 -21.53 -6.07 12.36
C GLY A 216 -21.61 -7.37 13.18
N GLN A 217 -20.92 -8.44 12.75
CA GLN A 217 -20.80 -9.69 13.51
C GLN A 217 -19.58 -9.71 14.42
N GLU A 218 -18.48 -9.08 14.01
CA GLU A 218 -17.23 -9.04 14.76
C GLU A 218 -17.30 -8.12 15.99
N ILE A 219 -17.93 -6.94 15.85
CA ILE A 219 -18.04 -5.95 16.93
C ILE A 219 -18.70 -6.55 18.20
N PRO A 220 -19.85 -7.25 18.12
CA PRO A 220 -20.44 -7.89 19.30
C PRO A 220 -19.54 -8.94 19.95
N VAL A 221 -18.81 -9.73 19.15
CA VAL A 221 -17.90 -10.76 19.65
C VAL A 221 -16.74 -10.10 20.42
N MET A 222 -16.22 -8.99 19.90
CA MET A 222 -15.18 -8.25 20.59
C MET A 222 -15.68 -7.60 21.89
N LEU A 223 -16.89 -7.01 21.89
CA LEU A 223 -17.50 -6.45 23.11
C LEU A 223 -17.76 -7.53 24.18
N ASP A 224 -18.13 -8.75 23.77
CA ASP A 224 -18.25 -9.90 24.66
C ASP A 224 -16.88 -10.33 25.23
N CYS A 225 -15.82 -10.34 24.40
CA CYS A 225 -14.44 -10.55 24.86
C CYS A 225 -14.00 -9.51 25.90
N VAL A 226 -14.29 -8.22 25.67
CA VAL A 226 -14.02 -7.14 26.63
C VAL A 226 -14.75 -7.38 27.94
N THR A 227 -16.03 -7.74 27.87
CA THR A 227 -16.85 -8.05 29.06
C THR A 227 -16.28 -9.23 29.86
N LYS A 228 -15.89 -10.31 29.17
CA LYS A 228 -15.20 -11.45 29.79
C LYS A 228 -13.85 -11.06 30.41
N GLY A 229 -13.14 -10.10 29.81
CA GLY A 229 -11.91 -9.53 30.38
C GLY A 229 -12.17 -8.84 31.71
N PHE A 230 -13.22 -8.01 31.79
CA PHE A 230 -13.64 -7.39 33.05
C PHE A 230 -14.04 -8.42 34.10
N ASP A 231 -14.79 -9.47 33.72
CA ASP A 231 -15.21 -10.51 34.65
C ASP A 231 -14.01 -11.29 35.21
N LYS A 232 -13.00 -11.58 34.38
CA LYS A 232 -11.72 -12.17 34.84
C LYS A 232 -10.98 -11.26 35.82
N LEU A 233 -10.97 -9.95 35.59
CA LEU A 233 -10.35 -9.00 36.52
C LEU A 233 -11.12 -8.83 37.83
N ARG A 234 -12.41 -9.15 37.83
CA ARG A 234 -13.28 -9.20 39.03
C ARG A 234 -13.20 -10.54 39.76
N ASP A 235 -12.42 -11.50 39.28
CA ASP A 235 -12.24 -12.77 39.96
C ASP A 235 -11.72 -12.52 41.39
N HIS A 236 -12.39 -13.13 42.37
CA HIS A 236 -12.03 -13.07 43.78
C HIS A 236 -10.56 -13.43 44.03
N LYS A 237 -9.96 -14.30 43.20
CA LYS A 237 -8.55 -14.68 43.28
C LYS A 237 -7.60 -13.48 43.15
N LEU A 238 -7.93 -12.50 42.31
CA LEU A 238 -7.13 -11.29 42.09
C LEU A 238 -7.28 -10.26 43.23
N SER A 239 -8.17 -10.54 44.19
CA SER A 239 -8.36 -9.78 45.43
C SER A 239 -8.12 -10.64 46.67
N ASP A 240 -7.55 -11.85 46.51
CA ASP A 240 -7.37 -12.80 47.61
C ASP A 240 -6.11 -12.48 48.43
N GLU A 241 -6.33 -12.12 49.70
CA GLU A 241 -5.27 -11.82 50.65
C GLU A 241 -4.35 -12.99 50.97
N SER A 242 -4.85 -14.22 50.85
CA SER A 242 -4.08 -15.44 51.12
C SER A 242 -3.03 -15.67 50.03
N LEU A 243 -3.43 -15.50 48.76
CA LEU A 243 -2.52 -15.54 47.61
C LEU A 243 -1.50 -14.42 47.65
N ALA A 244 -1.89 -13.22 48.09
CA ALA A 244 -0.97 -12.09 48.29
C ALA A 244 0.14 -12.36 49.34
N SER A 245 -0.07 -13.30 50.27
CA SER A 245 0.86 -13.57 51.36
C SER A 245 1.90 -14.64 51.02
N SER A 246 1.62 -15.54 50.06
CA SER A 246 2.53 -16.59 49.60
C SER A 246 3.25 -16.17 48.33
N LYS A 247 4.53 -16.53 48.19
CA LYS A 247 5.30 -16.26 46.98
C LYS A 247 4.72 -17.01 45.77
N GLU A 248 4.35 -18.27 45.96
CA GLU A 248 3.73 -19.12 44.95
C GLU A 248 2.38 -18.54 44.49
N GLY A 249 1.56 -18.06 45.43
CA GLY A 249 0.28 -17.43 45.13
C GLY A 249 0.42 -16.12 44.35
N ARG A 250 1.40 -15.27 44.71
CA ARG A 250 1.70 -14.04 43.94
C ARG A 250 2.17 -14.36 42.53
N GLN A 251 2.97 -15.42 42.34
CA GLN A 251 3.45 -15.84 41.02
C GLN A 251 2.30 -16.37 40.13
N GLU A 252 1.40 -17.18 40.67
CA GLU A 252 0.19 -17.66 39.95
C GLU A 252 -0.69 -16.50 39.47
N VAL A 253 -0.89 -15.50 40.33
CA VAL A 253 -1.66 -14.30 39.99
C VAL A 253 -0.96 -13.46 38.93
N LEU A 254 0.35 -13.28 39.00
CA LEU A 254 1.12 -12.54 38.01
C LEU A 254 1.09 -13.22 36.62
N GLU A 255 1.19 -14.55 36.57
CA GLU A 255 1.07 -15.32 35.32
C GLU A 255 -0.34 -15.18 34.71
N THR A 256 -1.38 -15.23 35.56
CA THR A 256 -2.77 -14.99 35.12
C THR A 256 -2.95 -13.58 34.56
N LEU A 257 -2.38 -12.57 35.21
CA LEU A 257 -2.43 -11.18 34.78
C LEU A 257 -1.66 -10.95 33.47
N GLU A 258 -0.54 -11.63 33.27
CA GLU A 258 0.21 -11.58 32.01
C GLU A 258 -0.62 -12.12 30.84
N HIS A 259 -1.31 -13.26 31.04
CA HIS A 259 -2.22 -13.78 30.02
C HIS A 259 -3.37 -12.79 29.75
N ILE A 260 -3.97 -12.17 30.77
CA ILE A 260 -5.02 -11.15 30.57
C ILE A 260 -4.47 -9.94 29.80
N ASP A 261 -3.26 -9.46 30.13
CA ASP A 261 -2.61 -8.33 29.46
C ASP A 261 -2.36 -8.61 27.97
N GLN A 262 -1.94 -9.83 27.62
CA GLN A 262 -1.81 -10.27 26.22
C GLN A 262 -3.16 -10.24 25.47
N HIS A 263 -4.24 -10.70 26.11
CA HIS A 263 -5.60 -10.63 25.53
C HIS A 263 -6.07 -9.18 25.36
N VAL A 264 -5.79 -8.30 26.32
CA VAL A 264 -6.11 -6.87 26.23
C VAL A 264 -5.33 -6.22 25.08
N ALA A 265 -4.04 -6.53 24.94
CA ALA A 265 -3.22 -6.02 23.85
C ALA A 265 -3.75 -6.45 22.48
N ALA A 266 -4.15 -7.72 22.32
CA ALA A 266 -4.78 -8.22 21.10
C ALA A 266 -6.11 -7.50 20.81
N THR A 267 -6.94 -7.31 21.84
CA THR A 267 -8.25 -6.62 21.71
C THR A 267 -8.09 -5.16 21.29
N ILE A 268 -7.03 -4.47 21.73
CA ILE A 268 -6.72 -3.09 21.31
C ILE A 268 -6.36 -3.05 19.82
N VAL A 269 -5.55 -4.01 19.35
CA VAL A 269 -5.18 -4.10 17.93
C VAL A 269 -6.42 -4.39 17.08
N ASP A 270 -7.29 -5.30 17.53
CA ASP A 270 -8.55 -5.60 16.84
C ASP A 270 -9.49 -4.38 16.80
N ALA A 271 -9.60 -3.64 17.91
CA ALA A 271 -10.42 -2.42 17.96
C ALA A 271 -9.92 -1.34 16.99
N GLN A 272 -8.60 -1.14 16.92
CA GLN A 272 -8.01 -0.20 15.96
C GLN A 272 -8.29 -0.65 14.53
N ARG A 273 -8.07 -1.94 14.22
CA ARG A 273 -8.36 -2.50 12.89
C ARG A 273 -9.82 -2.29 12.47
N ILE A 274 -10.76 -2.53 13.39
CA ILE A 274 -12.19 -2.30 13.12
C ILE A 274 -12.46 -0.82 12.82
N ASN A 275 -11.87 0.09 13.58
CA ASN A 275 -12.02 1.53 13.35
C ASN A 275 -11.45 1.96 11.99
N ASP A 276 -10.24 1.50 11.65
CA ASP A 276 -9.63 1.77 10.35
C ASP A 276 -10.53 1.27 9.20
N TYR A 277 -11.16 0.10 9.37
CA TYR A 277 -12.11 -0.45 8.41
C TYR A 277 -13.41 0.37 8.33
N GLN A 278 -13.92 0.86 9.46
CA GLN A 278 -15.10 1.73 9.50
C GLN A 278 -14.83 3.07 8.79
N GLU A 279 -13.64 3.66 8.98
CA GLU A 279 -13.21 4.88 8.29
C GLU A 279 -13.08 4.66 6.78
N ALA A 280 -12.41 3.58 6.38
CA ALA A 280 -12.26 3.19 4.98
C ALA A 280 -13.60 3.00 4.26
N LEU A 281 -14.57 2.38 4.93
CA LEU A 281 -15.93 2.16 4.42
C LEU A 281 -16.85 3.38 4.60
N LYS A 282 -16.34 4.47 5.20
CA LYS A 282 -17.09 5.72 5.49
C LYS A 282 -18.37 5.48 6.29
N ILE A 283 -18.29 4.56 7.26
CA ILE A 283 -19.38 4.29 8.21
C ILE A 283 -19.03 4.87 9.58
N GLU A 284 -20.00 4.89 10.49
CA GLU A 284 -19.81 5.41 11.85
C GLU A 284 -18.77 4.58 12.61
N VAL A 285 -17.73 5.26 13.11
CA VAL A 285 -16.63 4.65 13.87
C VAL A 285 -17.11 4.34 15.29
N THR A 286 -16.81 3.15 15.78
CA THR A 286 -17.17 2.72 17.13
C THR A 286 -16.10 3.13 18.13
N PRO A 287 -16.41 3.94 19.17
CA PRO A 287 -15.40 4.54 20.03
C PRO A 287 -14.69 3.58 21.00
N PHE A 288 -15.15 2.33 21.13
CA PHE A 288 -14.57 1.26 21.97
C PHE A 288 -14.09 1.67 23.38
N GLU A 289 -14.76 2.62 24.05
CA GLU A 289 -14.35 3.17 25.36
C GLU A 289 -14.09 2.10 26.43
N LYS A 290 -14.85 1.00 26.40
CA LYS A 290 -14.69 -0.12 27.33
C LYS A 290 -13.36 -0.86 27.17
N VAL A 291 -12.75 -0.84 25.99
CA VAL A 291 -11.41 -1.42 25.74
C VAL A 291 -10.36 -0.62 26.50
N ASP A 292 -10.44 0.71 26.45
CA ASP A 292 -9.54 1.60 27.20
C ASP A 292 -9.74 1.47 28.72
N GLU A 293 -10.99 1.40 29.17
CA GLU A 293 -11.30 1.13 30.58
C GLU A 293 -10.71 -0.21 31.05
N LEU A 294 -10.82 -1.27 30.23
CA LEU A 294 -10.28 -2.59 30.53
C LEU A 294 -8.74 -2.55 30.63
N LYS A 295 -8.09 -1.86 29.70
CA LYS A 295 -6.63 -1.64 29.70
C LYS A 295 -6.16 -0.92 30.96
N VAL A 296 -6.83 0.16 31.34
CA VAL A 296 -6.50 0.92 32.54
C VAL A 296 -6.69 0.06 33.79
N LEU A 297 -7.78 -0.70 33.87
CA LEU A 297 -8.05 -1.58 35.01
C LEU A 297 -7.01 -2.71 35.11
N CYS A 298 -6.75 -3.43 34.01
CA CYS A 298 -5.75 -4.50 33.95
C CYS A 298 -4.37 -3.98 34.38
N GLY A 299 -3.93 -2.86 33.82
CA GLY A 299 -2.67 -2.22 34.17
C GLY A 299 -2.58 -1.81 35.64
N SER A 300 -3.69 -1.38 36.24
CA SER A 300 -3.75 -1.00 37.67
C SER A 300 -3.63 -2.23 38.58
N VAL A 301 -4.31 -3.33 38.25
CA VAL A 301 -4.21 -4.60 38.99
C VAL A 301 -2.82 -5.23 38.82
N ALA A 302 -2.29 -5.29 37.59
CA ALA A 302 -0.95 -5.78 37.32
C ALA A 302 0.12 -4.99 38.08
N ARG A 303 0.01 -3.65 38.11
CA ARG A 303 0.93 -2.80 38.87
C ARG A 303 0.89 -3.08 40.37
N LEU A 304 -0.30 -3.26 40.95
CA LEU A 304 -0.46 -3.62 42.36
C LEU A 304 0.29 -4.91 42.69
N TRP A 305 0.03 -5.98 41.94
CA TRP A 305 0.61 -7.29 42.21
C TRP A 305 2.11 -7.35 41.94
N LYS A 306 2.60 -6.70 40.87
CA LYS A 306 4.05 -6.58 40.59
C LYS A 306 4.76 -5.81 41.71
N SER A 307 4.20 -4.68 42.12
CA SER A 307 4.78 -3.86 43.19
C SER A 307 4.77 -4.57 44.54
N LEU A 308 3.75 -5.40 44.80
CA LEU A 308 3.70 -6.22 46.01
C LEU A 308 4.79 -7.30 46.00
N GLU A 309 4.98 -8.04 44.89
CA GLU A 309 6.06 -9.04 44.79
C GLU A 309 7.44 -8.40 44.92
N GLU A 310 7.68 -7.29 44.22
CA GLU A 310 8.93 -6.53 44.32
C GLU A 310 9.16 -6.01 45.75
N TRP A 311 8.11 -5.54 46.42
CA TRP A 311 8.19 -5.09 47.81
C TRP A 311 8.57 -6.24 48.75
N GLU A 312 7.96 -7.42 48.63
CA GLU A 312 8.28 -8.56 49.49
C GLU A 312 9.75 -8.99 49.31
N GLN A 313 10.23 -9.06 48.08
CA GLN A 313 11.64 -9.37 47.79
C GLN A 313 12.60 -8.31 48.36
N THR A 314 12.28 -7.04 48.13
CA THR A 314 13.16 -5.92 48.51
C THR A 314 13.17 -5.70 50.03
N SER A 315 12.01 -5.81 50.67
CA SER A 315 11.90 -5.70 52.14
C SER A 315 12.58 -6.87 52.86
N GLU A 316 12.51 -8.09 52.31
CA GLU A 316 13.28 -9.23 52.84
C GLU A 316 14.80 -8.98 52.72
N GLN A 317 15.26 -8.45 51.59
CA GLN A 317 16.67 -8.08 51.41
C GLN A 317 17.13 -7.00 52.41
N TRP A 318 16.31 -5.96 52.62
CA TRP A 318 16.63 -4.91 53.60
C TRP A 318 16.69 -5.44 55.02
N LEU A 319 15.80 -6.35 55.41
CA LEU A 319 15.81 -6.99 56.73
C LEU A 319 17.05 -7.88 56.96
N GLN A 320 17.69 -8.35 55.89
CA GLN A 320 18.93 -9.11 55.95
C GLN A 320 20.20 -8.24 56.03
N TRP A 321 20.11 -6.92 55.77
CA TRP A 321 21.25 -6.02 55.85
C TRP A 321 21.73 -5.80 57.29
N ARG A 322 23.05 -5.76 57.48
CA ARG A 322 23.64 -5.40 58.78
C ARG A 322 23.49 -3.90 59.02
N PHE A 323 23.01 -3.53 60.20
CA PHE A 323 22.70 -2.14 60.62
C PHE A 323 23.74 -1.06 60.29
N GLY A 324 25.03 -1.39 60.12
CA GLY A 324 26.09 -0.43 59.83
C GLY A 324 26.30 -0.05 58.35
N LEU A 325 25.59 -0.69 57.41
CA LEU A 325 25.70 -0.45 55.96
C LEU A 325 24.37 -0.02 55.31
N VAL A 326 23.35 0.24 56.14
CA VAL A 326 22.01 0.59 55.68
C VAL A 326 21.95 2.08 55.36
N ASP A 327 21.80 2.41 54.07
CA ASP A 327 21.50 3.76 53.62
C ASP A 327 20.00 4.05 53.83
N VAL A 328 19.68 4.66 54.99
CA VAL A 328 18.30 4.98 55.40
C VAL A 328 17.65 5.97 54.43
N ASP A 329 18.40 6.90 53.87
CA ASP A 329 17.89 7.88 52.90
C ASP A 329 17.48 7.20 51.59
N LYS A 330 18.28 6.24 51.12
CA LYS A 330 17.96 5.44 49.93
C LYS A 330 16.71 4.58 50.16
N ILE A 331 16.63 3.86 51.28
CA ILE A 331 15.45 3.04 51.61
C ILE A 331 14.20 3.92 51.74
N SER A 332 14.30 5.08 52.41
CA SER A 332 13.17 6.00 52.57
C SER A 332 12.62 6.49 51.22
N LYS A 333 13.50 6.78 50.25
CA LYS A 333 13.11 7.13 48.87
C LYS A 333 12.40 5.97 48.17
N GLU A 334 12.91 4.75 48.28
CA GLU A 334 12.30 3.56 47.67
C GLU A 334 10.94 3.24 48.31
N VAL A 335 10.82 3.30 49.64
CA VAL A 335 9.56 3.15 50.37
C VAL A 335 8.52 4.20 49.95
N ALA A 336 8.93 5.44 49.67
CA ALA A 336 8.02 6.47 49.19
C ALA A 336 7.43 6.15 47.80
N VAL A 337 8.19 5.46 46.93
CA VAL A 337 7.68 4.98 45.63
C VAL A 337 6.57 3.95 45.84
N TYR A 338 6.82 2.93 46.67
CA TYR A 338 5.82 1.91 46.98
C TYR A 338 4.61 2.49 47.72
N GLN A 339 4.80 3.49 48.58
CA GLN A 339 3.70 4.18 49.25
C GLN A 339 2.81 4.91 48.23
N LYS A 340 3.40 5.56 47.22
CA LYS A 340 2.65 6.22 46.15
C LYS A 340 1.84 5.22 45.33
N VAL A 341 2.43 4.08 44.97
CA VAL A 341 1.72 3.01 44.24
C VAL A 341 0.58 2.46 45.09
N ALA A 342 0.82 2.16 46.37
CA ALA A 342 -0.21 1.65 47.27
C ALA A 342 -1.41 2.62 47.39
N MET A 343 -1.16 3.92 47.58
CA MET A 343 -2.21 4.95 47.62
C MET A 343 -3.00 5.05 46.30
N GLN A 344 -2.32 4.95 45.15
CA GLN A 344 -2.98 4.96 43.84
C GLN A 344 -3.84 3.70 43.65
N SER A 345 -3.33 2.53 44.00
CA SER A 345 -4.05 1.26 43.93
C SER A 345 -5.27 1.24 44.83
N THR A 346 -5.21 1.76 46.06
CA THR A 346 -6.39 1.86 46.94
C THR A 346 -7.45 2.81 46.39
N LYS A 347 -7.06 3.88 45.70
CA LYS A 347 -8.01 4.81 45.07
C LYS A 347 -8.66 4.24 43.80
N GLN A 348 -7.90 3.50 42.99
CA GLN A 348 -8.39 2.95 41.72
C GLN A 348 -9.11 1.61 41.89
N LEU A 349 -8.81 0.87 42.96
CA LEU A 349 -9.34 -0.45 43.28
C LEU A 349 -10.01 -0.41 44.67
N GLU A 350 -11.00 0.48 44.86
CA GLU A 350 -11.58 0.82 46.17
C GLU A 350 -12.08 -0.38 46.98
N THR A 351 -12.44 -1.49 46.33
CA THR A 351 -12.93 -2.73 46.97
C THR A 351 -11.89 -3.85 47.07
N ASN A 352 -10.64 -3.63 46.65
CA ASN A 352 -9.62 -4.68 46.60
C ASN A 352 -8.87 -4.81 47.94
N ALA A 353 -9.04 -5.96 48.59
CA ALA A 353 -8.44 -6.26 49.90
C ALA A 353 -6.89 -6.30 49.87
N VAL A 354 -6.30 -6.71 48.74
CA VAL A 354 -4.84 -6.75 48.55
C VAL A 354 -4.25 -5.35 48.50
N ALA A 355 -4.95 -4.38 47.91
CA ALA A 355 -4.52 -2.98 47.91
C ALA A 355 -4.46 -2.39 49.33
N ALA A 356 -5.46 -2.69 50.16
CA ALA A 356 -5.46 -2.29 51.58
C ALA A 356 -4.31 -2.94 52.36
N LYS A 357 -4.10 -4.25 52.16
CA LYS A 357 -3.02 -5.01 52.79
C LYS A 357 -1.63 -4.50 52.39
N PHE A 358 -1.41 -4.22 51.12
CA PHE A 358 -0.16 -3.66 50.62
C PHE A 358 0.13 -2.29 51.26
N THR A 359 -0.88 -1.42 51.32
CA THR A 359 -0.77 -0.11 52.00
C THR A 359 -0.39 -0.24 53.47
N ALA A 360 -1.02 -1.19 54.18
CA ALA A 360 -0.71 -1.46 55.59
C ALA A 360 0.73 -1.95 55.78
N LYS A 361 1.22 -2.85 54.92
CA LYS A 361 2.60 -3.35 54.95
C LYS A 361 3.63 -2.24 54.74
N VAL A 362 3.44 -1.41 53.71
CA VAL A 362 4.37 -0.30 53.40
C VAL A 362 4.37 0.74 54.53
N THR A 363 3.19 1.05 55.09
CA THR A 363 3.07 2.00 56.20
C THR A 363 3.72 1.47 57.48
N ALA A 364 3.52 0.18 57.80
CA ALA A 364 4.15 -0.44 58.95
C ALA A 364 5.68 -0.40 58.85
N PHE A 365 6.25 -0.74 57.68
CA PHE A 365 7.69 -0.66 57.46
C PHE A 365 8.23 0.77 57.55
N LYS A 366 7.52 1.75 56.95
CA LYS A 366 7.89 3.17 57.07
C LYS A 366 7.98 3.63 58.52
N ASN A 367 7.06 3.20 59.37
CA ASN A 367 7.05 3.54 60.80
C ASN A 367 8.19 2.89 61.60
N THR A 368 8.86 1.87 61.04
CA THR A 368 10.02 1.23 61.66
C THR A 368 11.35 1.84 61.25
N LEU A 369 11.37 2.72 60.23
CA LEU A 369 12.58 3.44 59.84
C LEU A 369 12.90 4.53 60.89
N PRO A 370 14.15 4.66 61.34
CA PRO A 370 14.55 5.74 62.24
C PRO A 370 14.36 7.09 61.56
N VAL A 371 13.79 8.05 62.30
CA VAL A 371 13.54 9.45 61.87
C VAL A 371 14.84 10.21 61.67
#